data_AF-A0A835LL09-F1
#
_entry.id   AF-A0A835LL09-F1
#
_cell.length_a   1.000
_cell.length_b   1.000
_cell.length_c   1.000
_cell.angle_alpha   90.00
_cell.angle_beta   90.00
_cell.angle_gamma   90.00
#
_symmetry.space_group_name_H-M   'P 1'
#
loop_
_entity.id
_entity.type
_entity.pdbx_description
1 polymer ?
#
loop_
_entity_poly.entity_id
_entity_poly.type
_entity_poly.pdbx_seq_one_letter_code
_entity_poly.pdbx_strand_id
1 'polypeptide(L)'
;MAVHEFAAICWVPEDRVTLFTTEGLVQIGGSVVPRRISSSDKQGKSKASQRFQRQESDYMDPKQGLCLGALFDIAATNGLDMGRRLCIYGFCRSIEMLSDVVEDTVLEHGGEVVAAEKASKGGLQEKLTMTVAVPLLWGVPPVSETLHLAVQSGGGIVEKVYWQWDFL
;
A
#
# COMPACT_ATOMS: atom_id res chain seq x y z
N MET A 1 -8.23 35.20 33.64
CA MET A 1 -7.52 33.92 33.88
C MET A 1 -7.62 33.11 32.60
N ALA A 2 -6.53 33.01 31.84
CA ALA A 2 -6.46 32.11 30.69
C ALA A 2 -5.91 30.77 31.18
N VAL A 3 -6.71 29.71 31.07
CA VAL A 3 -6.28 28.33 31.35
C VAL A 3 -5.42 27.87 30.17
N HIS A 4 -4.13 27.66 30.42
CA HIS A 4 -3.22 27.00 29.48
C HIS A 4 -3.63 25.53 29.37
N GLU A 5 -4.10 25.14 28.19
CA GLU A 5 -4.41 23.75 27.87
C GLU A 5 -3.12 23.01 27.52
N PHE A 6 -2.68 22.11 28.40
CA PHE A 6 -1.53 21.25 28.16
C PHE A 6 -1.91 20.15 27.16
N ALA A 7 -1.35 20.19 25.95
CA ALA A 7 -1.45 19.08 25.00
C ALA A 7 -0.70 17.86 25.56
N ALA A 8 -1.44 16.80 25.91
CA ALA A 8 -0.87 15.57 26.43
C ALA A 8 -0.31 14.72 25.27
N ILE A 9 0.95 14.27 25.39
CA ILE A 9 1.58 13.30 24.49
C ILE A 9 1.27 11.90 25.04
N CYS A 10 0.55 11.09 24.27
CA CYS A 10 0.28 9.70 24.58
C CYS A 10 1.18 8.80 23.72
N TRP A 11 1.83 7.82 24.35
CA TRP A 11 2.63 6.81 23.67
C TRP A 11 1.71 5.67 23.24
N VAL A 12 1.44 5.57 21.94
CA VAL A 12 0.52 4.56 21.40
C VAL A 12 1.33 3.49 20.67
N PRO A 13 1.08 2.20 20.93
CA PRO A 13 1.68 1.13 20.14
C PRO A 13 1.20 1.26 18.69
N GLU A 14 2.14 1.30 17.75
CA GLU A 14 1.83 1.14 16.34
C GLU A 14 1.43 -0.31 16.05
N ASP A 15 0.63 -0.52 15.01
CA ASP A 15 0.22 -1.86 14.61
C ASP A 15 1.47 -2.72 14.33
N ARG A 16 1.46 -3.96 14.83
CA ARG A 16 2.52 -4.92 14.61
C ARG A 16 2.05 -5.99 13.63
N VAL A 17 2.75 -6.12 12.52
CA VAL A 17 2.48 -7.17 11.53
C VAL A 17 3.56 -8.24 11.63
N THR A 18 3.15 -9.50 11.77
CA THR A 18 4.03 -10.67 11.77
C THR A 18 3.83 -11.44 10.48
N LEU A 19 4.89 -11.61 9.71
CA LEU A 19 4.93 -12.31 8.44
C LEU A 19 5.64 -13.65 8.64
N PHE A 20 5.02 -14.73 8.17
CA PHE A 20 5.64 -16.05 8.09
C PHE A 20 6.10 -16.27 6.66
N THR A 21 7.40 -16.22 6.42
CA THR A 21 8.00 -16.45 5.11
C THR A 21 8.76 -17.78 5.10
N THR A 22 9.14 -18.27 3.92
CA THR A 22 10.00 -19.45 3.77
C THR A 22 11.40 -19.25 4.37
N GLU A 23 11.80 -18.01 4.61
CA GLU A 23 13.09 -17.62 5.20
C GLU A 23 13.01 -17.47 6.73
N GLY A 24 11.80 -17.49 7.32
CA GLY A 24 11.59 -17.36 8.76
C GLY A 24 10.46 -16.39 9.14
N LEU A 25 10.47 -15.95 10.39
CA LEU A 25 9.49 -15.01 10.93
C LEU A 25 10.02 -13.58 10.82
N VAL A 26 9.29 -12.72 10.11
CA VAL A 26 9.62 -11.31 9.93
C VAL A 26 8.57 -10.47 10.66
N GLN A 27 8.98 -9.52 11.51
CA GLN A 27 8.08 -8.62 12.22
C GLN A 27 8.35 -7.18 11.80
N ILE A 28 7.28 -6.47 11.44
CA ILE A 28 7.33 -5.07 11.00
C ILE A 28 6.34 -4.28 11.86
N GLY A 29 6.74 -3.09 12.31
CA GLY A 29 5.95 -2.24 13.21
C GLY A 29 6.06 -2.62 14.68
N GLY A 30 5.06 -2.27 15.48
CA GLY A 30 5.06 -2.48 16.94
C GLY A 30 5.95 -1.50 17.72
N SER A 31 6.45 -0.45 17.07
CA SER A 31 7.15 0.64 17.76
C SER A 31 6.15 1.52 18.52
N VAL A 32 6.58 2.07 19.64
CA VAL A 32 5.74 2.98 20.42
C VAL A 32 6.01 4.40 19.95
N VAL A 33 5.01 5.05 19.35
CA VAL A 33 5.16 6.40 18.80
C VAL A 33 4.38 7.43 19.63
N PRO A 34 4.94 8.64 19.83
CA PRO A 34 4.25 9.70 20.58
C PRO A 34 3.18 10.38 19.71
N ARG A 35 1.90 10.29 20.12
CA ARG A 35 0.75 10.97 19.50
C ARG A 35 0.24 12.09 20.41
N ARG A 36 0.11 13.32 19.89
CA ARG A 36 -0.48 14.44 20.64
C ARG A 36 -2.00 14.36 20.60
N ILE A 37 -2.65 14.46 21.75
CA ILE A 37 -4.11 14.52 21.86
C ILE A 37 -4.50 15.98 22.13
N SER A 38 -5.31 16.57 21.26
CA SER A 38 -6.01 17.83 21.55
C SER A 38 -7.45 17.52 21.96
N SER A 39 -8.02 18.27 22.91
CA SER A 39 -9.39 18.07 23.41
C SER A 39 -10.49 18.45 22.40
N SER A 40 -10.12 18.78 21.16
CA SER A 40 -11.03 19.19 20.08
C SER A 40 -11.47 18.06 19.14
N ASP A 41 -11.16 16.79 19.43
CA ASP A 41 -11.60 15.64 18.59
C ASP A 41 -13.08 15.28 18.81
N LYS A 42 -13.94 16.30 18.95
CA LYS A 42 -15.38 16.18 18.72
C LYS A 42 -15.74 17.16 17.62
N GLN A 43 -16.25 16.57 16.52
CA GLN A 43 -16.99 17.21 15.44
C GLN A 43 -16.16 17.50 14.17
N GLY A 44 -16.23 16.55 13.23
CA GLY A 44 -15.71 16.73 11.88
C GLY A 44 -15.84 15.47 11.03
N LYS A 45 -16.98 14.77 11.04
CA LYS A 45 -17.29 13.82 9.95
C LYS A 45 -17.50 14.65 8.68
N SER A 46 -16.40 14.92 7.98
CA SER A 46 -16.41 15.40 6.61
C SER A 46 -17.16 14.37 5.76
N LYS A 47 -18.40 14.71 5.39
CA LYS A 47 -19.24 13.95 4.45
C LYS A 47 -18.69 14.06 3.02
N ALA A 48 -17.45 13.63 2.79
CA ALA A 48 -16.81 13.65 1.48
C ALA A 48 -16.03 12.38 1.12
N SER A 49 -15.98 11.36 1.98
CA SER A 49 -15.16 10.15 1.75
C SER A 49 -15.94 8.84 1.75
N GLN A 50 -17.26 8.88 1.56
CA GLN A 50 -18.13 7.71 1.71
C GLN A 50 -18.14 6.73 0.53
N ARG A 51 -17.36 6.95 -0.54
CA ARG A 51 -17.39 6.08 -1.73
C ARG A 51 -16.32 4.99 -1.79
N PHE A 52 -15.26 5.02 -0.98
CA PHE A 52 -14.14 4.09 -1.12
C PHE A 52 -13.44 3.70 0.19
N GLN A 53 -14.16 3.54 1.30
CA GLN A 53 -13.61 2.75 2.42
C GLN A 53 -13.86 1.27 2.12
N ARG A 54 -13.11 0.73 1.14
CA ARG A 54 -12.98 -0.71 0.92
C ARG A 54 -12.31 -1.27 2.17
N GLN A 55 -13.02 -2.12 2.92
CA GLN A 55 -12.47 -2.66 4.15
C GLN A 55 -11.72 -3.94 3.80
N GLU A 56 -10.51 -4.12 4.34
CA GLU A 56 -9.69 -5.30 4.09
C GLU A 56 -10.47 -6.61 4.34
N SER A 57 -11.37 -6.61 5.32
CA SER A 57 -12.26 -7.73 5.63
C SER A 57 -13.17 -8.16 4.49
N ASP A 58 -13.51 -7.26 3.57
CA ASP A 58 -14.36 -7.56 2.41
C ASP A 58 -13.64 -8.46 1.39
N TYR A 59 -12.30 -8.50 1.47
CA TYR A 59 -11.41 -9.27 0.62
C TYR A 59 -10.88 -10.53 1.30
N MET A 60 -11.31 -10.81 2.53
CA MET A 60 -10.87 -11.96 3.32
C MET A 60 -12.02 -12.94 3.56
N ASP A 61 -11.73 -14.24 3.57
CA ASP A 61 -12.71 -15.22 4.04
C ASP A 61 -12.92 -15.05 5.56
N PRO A 62 -14.13 -14.73 6.04
CA PRO A 62 -14.41 -14.56 7.47
C PRO A 62 -14.17 -15.83 8.30
N LYS A 63 -14.08 -17.01 7.66
CA LYS A 63 -13.74 -18.28 8.32
C LYS A 63 -12.23 -18.50 8.44
N GLN A 64 -11.44 -17.72 7.71
CA GLN A 64 -9.99 -17.82 7.72
C GLN A 64 -9.43 -17.04 8.93
N GLY A 65 -9.03 -17.78 9.96
CA GLY A 65 -8.47 -17.20 11.19
C GLY A 65 -7.03 -16.69 11.07
N LEU A 66 -6.33 -17.01 9.98
CA LEU A 66 -4.95 -16.60 9.71
C LEU A 66 -4.77 -16.28 8.23
N CYS A 67 -4.38 -15.04 7.93
CA CYS A 67 -3.98 -14.63 6.58
C CYS A 67 -2.49 -14.94 6.38
N LEU A 68 -2.15 -15.84 5.46
CA LEU A 68 -0.80 -15.92 4.91
C LEU A 68 -0.64 -14.71 3.97
N GLY A 69 0.28 -13.81 4.29
CA GLY A 69 0.55 -12.66 3.43
C GLY A 69 1.05 -13.08 2.04
N ALA A 70 0.80 -12.26 1.04
CA ALA A 70 1.22 -12.43 -0.33
C ALA A 70 2.39 -11.50 -0.66
N LEU A 71 3.17 -11.87 -1.66
CA LEU A 71 4.18 -10.99 -2.24
C LEU A 71 3.54 -10.09 -3.30
N PHE A 72 4.06 -8.89 -3.46
CA PHE A 72 3.75 -8.07 -4.62
C PHE A 72 5.01 -7.48 -5.26
N ASP A 73 4.91 -7.27 -6.57
CA ASP A 73 5.89 -6.59 -7.40
C ASP A 73 5.13 -5.67 -8.35
N ILE A 74 5.20 -4.36 -8.11
CA ILE A 74 4.51 -3.34 -8.90
C ILE A 74 5.54 -2.49 -9.61
N ALA A 75 5.52 -2.54 -10.94
CA ALA A 75 6.36 -1.73 -11.81
C ALA A 75 5.55 -0.58 -12.42
N ALA A 76 6.05 0.64 -12.34
CA ALA A 76 5.44 1.81 -12.96
C ALA A 76 6.36 2.39 -14.05
N THR A 77 5.77 2.64 -15.22
CA THR A 77 6.42 3.22 -16.41
C THR A 77 5.72 4.51 -16.81
N ASN A 78 6.31 5.25 -17.76
CA ASN A 78 5.66 6.43 -18.35
C ASN A 78 4.72 6.09 -19.54
N GLY A 79 4.48 4.81 -19.81
CA GLY A 79 3.65 4.34 -20.93
C GLY A 79 4.29 4.40 -22.32
N LEU A 80 5.48 5.00 -22.47
CA LEU A 80 6.20 5.11 -23.75
C LEU A 80 7.50 4.30 -23.76
N ASP A 81 8.24 4.33 -22.65
CA ASP A 81 9.51 3.63 -22.48
C ASP A 81 9.37 2.61 -21.36
N MET A 82 9.17 1.34 -21.74
CA MET A 82 9.07 0.23 -20.81
C MET A 82 10.42 -0.16 -20.20
N GLY A 83 11.54 0.31 -20.76
CA GLY A 83 12.89 0.05 -20.24
C GLY A 83 13.21 0.88 -19.00
N ARG A 84 12.43 1.92 -18.69
CA ARG A 84 12.63 2.78 -17.51
C ARG A 84 11.45 2.66 -16.58
N ARG A 85 11.67 2.02 -15.44
CA ARG A 85 10.59 1.73 -14.48
C ARG A 85 10.98 1.99 -13.03
N LEU A 86 9.98 2.42 -12.26
CA LEU A 86 10.00 2.39 -10.81
C LEU A 86 9.42 1.05 -10.36
N CYS A 87 10.16 0.28 -9.57
CA CYS A 87 9.69 -0.97 -9.00
C CYS A 87 9.46 -0.81 -7.50
N ILE A 88 8.28 -1.25 -7.04
CA ILE A 88 7.88 -1.32 -5.65
C ILE A 88 7.62 -2.78 -5.33
N TYR A 89 8.38 -3.31 -4.39
CA TYR A 89 8.30 -4.69 -3.94
C TYR A 89 7.98 -4.75 -2.45
N GLY A 90 7.20 -5.76 -2.05
CA GLY A 90 6.93 -6.01 -0.65
C GLY A 90 5.87 -7.06 -0.41
N PHE A 91 5.19 -6.92 0.71
CA PHE A 91 4.19 -7.87 1.19
C PHE A 91 2.82 -7.21 1.29
N CYS A 92 1.75 -7.90 0.95
CA CYS A 92 0.40 -7.45 1.23
C CYS A 92 -0.40 -8.57 1.88
N ARG A 93 -1.52 -8.20 2.51
CA ARG A 93 -2.41 -9.20 3.12
C ARG A 93 -3.36 -9.79 2.08
N SER A 94 -3.83 -8.99 1.12
CA SER A 94 -4.68 -9.43 0.01
C SER A 94 -4.16 -8.86 -1.30
N ILE A 95 -3.87 -9.74 -2.27
CA ILE A 95 -3.52 -9.33 -3.63
C ILE A 95 -4.70 -8.69 -4.36
N GLU A 96 -5.93 -9.10 -4.04
CA GLU A 96 -7.15 -8.59 -4.67
C GLU A 96 -7.37 -7.14 -4.26
N MET A 97 -7.33 -6.85 -2.96
CA MET A 97 -7.48 -5.48 -2.46
C MET A 97 -6.38 -4.57 -2.98
N LEU A 98 -5.12 -5.04 -2.94
CA LEU A 98 -3.98 -4.26 -3.41
C LEU A 98 -4.10 -3.96 -4.92
N SER A 99 -4.47 -4.96 -5.71
CA SER A 99 -4.68 -4.80 -7.16
C SER A 99 -5.75 -3.74 -7.43
N ASP A 100 -6.91 -3.86 -6.80
CA ASP A 100 -8.03 -2.93 -6.98
C ASP A 100 -7.66 -1.48 -6.62
N VAL A 101 -7.02 -1.27 -5.47
CA VAL A 101 -6.69 0.08 -4.99
C VAL A 101 -5.64 0.74 -5.88
N VAL A 102 -4.65 -0.03 -6.35
CA VAL A 102 -3.61 0.50 -7.22
C VAL A 102 -4.17 0.76 -8.62
N GLU A 103 -5.03 -0.12 -9.15
CA GLU A 103 -5.74 0.09 -10.41
C GLU A 103 -6.59 1.37 -10.38
N ASP A 104 -7.46 1.52 -9.37
CA ASP A 104 -8.28 2.72 -9.19
C ASP A 104 -7.41 3.98 -9.16
N THR A 105 -6.34 3.96 -8.36
CA THR A 105 -5.44 5.11 -8.22
C THR A 105 -4.78 5.47 -9.54
N VAL A 106 -4.31 4.47 -10.29
CA VAL A 106 -3.65 4.68 -11.59
C VAL A 106 -4.64 5.28 -12.58
N LEU A 107 -5.86 4.75 -12.65
CA LEU A 107 -6.92 5.25 -13.53
C LEU A 107 -7.34 6.68 -13.17
N GLU A 108 -7.47 7.00 -11.88
CA GLU A 108 -7.78 8.36 -11.40
C GLU A 108 -6.73 9.39 -11.83
N HIS A 109 -5.46 8.97 -11.94
CA HIS A 109 -4.36 9.81 -12.39
C HIS A 109 -4.18 9.78 -13.93
N GLY A 110 -5.14 9.21 -14.65
CA GLY A 110 -5.14 9.13 -16.11
C GLY A 110 -4.20 8.07 -16.68
N GLY A 111 -3.70 7.16 -15.85
CA GLY A 111 -2.87 6.03 -16.27
C GLY A 111 -3.67 4.79 -16.62
N GLU A 112 -2.94 3.71 -16.89
CA GLU A 112 -3.49 2.41 -17.28
C GLU A 112 -2.72 1.26 -16.64
N VAL A 113 -3.41 0.14 -16.43
CA VAL A 113 -2.78 -1.13 -16.04
C VAL A 113 -2.34 -1.86 -17.32
N VAL A 114 -1.03 -1.98 -17.51
CA VAL A 114 -0.43 -2.60 -18.71
C VAL A 114 -0.46 -4.12 -18.59
N ALA A 115 -0.18 -4.64 -17.39
CA ALA A 115 -0.21 -6.07 -17.11
C ALA A 115 -0.52 -6.30 -15.63
N ALA A 116 -1.32 -7.32 -15.33
CA ALA A 116 -1.55 -7.79 -13.98
C ALA A 116 -1.59 -9.32 -13.99
N GLU A 117 -0.68 -9.95 -13.25
CA GLU A 117 -0.59 -11.39 -13.09
C GLU A 117 -0.72 -11.75 -11.61
N LYS A 118 -1.66 -12.66 -11.33
CA LYS A 118 -1.88 -13.23 -10.01
C LYS A 118 -1.42 -14.68 -10.05
N ALA A 119 -0.26 -14.95 -9.47
CA ALA A 119 0.33 -16.27 -9.41
C ALA A 119 0.05 -16.92 -8.05
N SER A 120 -0.37 -18.19 -8.06
CA SER A 120 -0.48 -19.01 -6.85
C SER A 120 0.33 -20.28 -7.02
N LYS A 121 1.30 -20.52 -6.12
CA LYS A 121 2.11 -21.73 -6.09
C LYS A 121 1.68 -22.62 -4.94
N GLY A 122 1.14 -23.79 -5.27
CA GLY A 122 0.74 -24.80 -4.30
C GLY A 122 -0.36 -24.33 -3.32
N GLY A 123 -1.10 -23.27 -3.66
CA GLY A 123 -2.19 -22.73 -2.84
C GLY A 123 -1.75 -21.99 -1.57
N LEU A 124 -0.44 -21.87 -1.31
CA LEU A 124 0.10 -21.27 -0.08
C LEU A 124 0.87 -19.98 -0.33
N GLN A 125 1.47 -19.83 -1.52
CA GLN A 125 2.24 -18.64 -1.87
C GLN A 125 1.53 -17.92 -3.02
N GLU A 126 0.96 -16.77 -2.69
CA GLU A 126 0.38 -15.85 -3.67
C GLU A 126 1.40 -14.75 -4.00
N LYS A 127 1.44 -14.36 -5.27
CA LYS A 127 2.22 -13.23 -5.75
C LYS A 127 1.41 -12.41 -6.75
N LEU A 128 1.30 -11.11 -6.50
CA LEU A 128 0.85 -10.12 -7.48
C LEU A 128 2.05 -9.58 -8.23
N THR A 129 2.03 -9.66 -9.56
CA THR A 129 2.98 -8.93 -10.42
C THR A 129 2.18 -7.98 -11.29
N MET A 130 2.39 -6.68 -11.14
CA MET A 130 1.61 -5.66 -11.83
C MET A 130 2.52 -4.65 -12.51
N THR A 131 2.20 -4.29 -13.74
CA THR A 131 2.84 -3.21 -14.49
C THR A 131 1.80 -2.17 -14.82
N VAL A 132 2.09 -0.92 -14.45
CA VAL A 132 1.22 0.22 -14.68
C VAL A 132 1.95 1.27 -15.51
N ALA A 133 1.21 1.98 -16.34
CA ALA A 133 1.68 3.14 -17.08
C ALA A 133 1.00 4.38 -16.50
N VAL A 134 1.80 5.33 -16.05
CA VAL A 134 1.33 6.61 -15.53
C VAL A 134 1.80 7.69 -16.51
N PRO A 135 0.90 8.25 -17.35
CA PRO A 135 1.29 9.11 -18.45
C PRO A 135 1.73 10.50 -17.99
N LEU A 136 2.28 11.25 -18.94
CA LEU A 136 2.51 12.69 -18.92
C LEU A 136 3.76 13.25 -18.20
N LEU A 137 4.82 12.48 -17.92
CA LEU A 137 6.14 13.10 -17.70
C LEU A 137 7.32 12.30 -18.29
N TRP A 138 8.30 13.05 -18.80
CA TRP A 138 9.51 12.52 -19.42
C TRP A 138 10.49 12.01 -18.37
N GLY A 139 10.52 10.69 -18.21
CA GLY A 139 11.41 9.98 -17.30
C GLY A 139 10.90 10.03 -15.87
N VAL A 140 10.83 8.86 -15.23
CA VAL A 140 10.49 8.66 -13.81
C VAL A 140 9.04 9.07 -13.50
N PRO A 141 8.15 8.13 -13.09
CA PRO A 141 6.79 8.49 -12.67
C PRO A 141 6.87 9.56 -11.56
N PRO A 142 6.41 10.80 -11.81
CA PRO A 142 6.37 11.87 -10.81
C PRO A 142 5.39 11.56 -9.66
N VAL A 143 4.59 10.51 -9.88
CA VAL A 143 3.50 10.01 -9.06
C VAL A 143 4.00 8.87 -8.14
N SER A 144 5.32 8.71 -7.97
CA SER A 144 5.90 7.64 -7.14
C SER A 144 5.37 7.68 -5.70
N GLU A 145 5.17 8.87 -5.14
CA GLU A 145 4.58 9.05 -3.81
C GLU A 145 3.12 8.59 -3.77
N THR A 146 2.32 8.95 -4.76
CA THR A 146 0.92 8.52 -4.85
C THR A 146 0.81 7.01 -5.02
N LEU A 147 1.67 6.40 -5.85
CA LEU A 147 1.68 4.95 -6.05
C LEU A 147 2.10 4.24 -4.76
N HIS A 148 3.09 4.78 -4.06
CA HIS A 148 3.50 4.26 -2.75
C HIS A 148 2.39 4.38 -1.71
N LEU A 149 1.64 5.48 -1.70
CA LEU A 149 0.46 5.66 -0.85
C LEU A 149 -0.67 4.70 -1.22
N ALA A 150 -0.89 4.43 -2.51
CA ALA A 150 -1.87 3.45 -2.98
C ALA A 150 -1.52 2.04 -2.53
N VAL A 151 -0.24 1.69 -2.58
CA VAL A 151 0.23 0.40 -2.06
C VAL A 151 -0.04 0.29 -0.56
N GLN A 152 0.26 1.34 0.20
CA GLN A 152 0.00 1.36 1.65
C GLN A 152 -1.50 1.31 1.98
N SER A 153 -2.34 2.05 1.25
CA SER A 153 -3.80 2.05 1.45
C SER A 153 -4.45 0.73 1.03
N GLY A 154 -3.87 0.03 0.05
CA GLY A 154 -4.22 -1.35 -0.33
C GLY A 154 -3.72 -2.43 0.63
N GLY A 155 -3.17 -2.06 1.80
CA GLY A 155 -2.67 -3.00 2.81
C GLY A 155 -1.28 -3.58 2.48
N GLY A 156 -0.55 -2.94 1.57
CA GLY A 156 0.82 -3.27 1.21
C GLY A 156 1.84 -2.67 2.18
N ILE A 157 2.80 -3.49 2.58
CA ILE A 157 3.99 -3.14 3.33
C ILE A 157 5.16 -3.18 2.35
N VAL A 158 5.72 -2.00 2.07
CA VAL A 158 6.80 -1.85 1.11
C VAL A 158 8.12 -2.28 1.74
N GLU A 159 8.79 -3.25 1.13
CA GLU A 159 10.12 -3.71 1.53
C GLU A 159 11.21 -2.95 0.76
N LYS A 160 11.03 -2.77 -0.55
CA LYS A 160 12.03 -2.17 -1.42
C LYS A 160 11.41 -1.33 -2.52
N VAL A 161 11.96 -0.13 -2.72
CA VAL A 161 11.68 0.74 -3.87
C VAL A 161 12.97 0.96 -4.64
N TYR A 162 12.96 0.75 -5.95
CA TYR A 162 14.16 0.93 -6.76
C TYR A 162 13.83 1.33 -8.20
N TRP A 163 14.80 1.98 -8.84
CA TRP A 163 14.74 2.33 -10.25
C TRP A 163 15.44 1.25 -11.06
N GLN A 164 14.78 0.77 -12.11
CA GLN A 164 15.35 -0.17 -13.06
C GLN A 164 15.40 0.47 -14.45
N TRP A 165 16.57 0.36 -15.06
CA TRP A 165 16.89 0.85 -16.39
C TRP A 165 17.38 -0.35 -17.20
N ASP A 166 16.51 -0.92 -18.01
CA ASP A 166 16.85 -1.97 -18.95
C ASP A 166 17.25 -1.31 -20.26
N PHE A 167 18.56 -1.16 -20.46
CA PHE A 167 19.13 -0.75 -21.74
C PHE A 167 19.22 -1.98 -22.63
N LEU A 168 18.21 -2.17 -23.48
CA LEU A 168 18.29 -3.07 -24.64
C LEU A 168 19.20 -2.48 -25.72
#